data_AF-A0A1C3XJX0-F1
#
_entry.id   AF-A0A1C3XJX0-F1
#
_cell.length_a   1.000
_cell.length_b   1.000
_cell.length_c   1.000
_cell.angle_alpha   90.00
_cell.angle_beta   90.00
_cell.angle_gamma   90.00
#
_symmetry.space_group_name_H-M   'P 1'
#
loop_
_entity.id
_entity.type
_entity.pdbx_description
1 polymer ?
#
loop_
_entity_poly.entity_id
_entity_poly.type
_entity_poly.pdbx_seq_one_letter_code
_entity_poly.pdbx_strand_id
1 'polypeptide(L)'
;MLQLSPLVAAFAGAAFIIGLRLTVFPFLNPMKWYWRALLLGAAAVLSWRYMAWRFTETLAPLDWTADALFSWGFVTLEALTSFPLPSRFSYCPE
;
A
#
# COMPACT_ATOMS: atom_id res chain seq x y z
N MET A 1 15.89 -12.00 -11.41
CA MET A 1 14.61 -11.26 -11.47
C MET A 1 13.80 -11.84 -12.62
N LEU A 2 12.55 -12.25 -12.42
CA LEU A 2 11.73 -12.75 -13.54
C LEU A 2 11.50 -11.60 -14.53
N GLN A 3 11.98 -11.73 -15.76
CA GLN A 3 11.67 -10.81 -16.87
C GLN A 3 10.26 -11.12 -17.38
N LEU A 4 9.24 -10.60 -16.69
CA LEU A 4 7.85 -10.65 -17.13
C LEU A 4 7.53 -9.46 -18.03
N SER A 5 6.61 -9.64 -18.97
CA SER A 5 6.11 -8.52 -19.77
C SER A 5 5.40 -7.50 -18.88
N PRO A 6 5.36 -6.20 -19.25
CA PRO A 6 4.78 -5.15 -18.42
C PRO A 6 3.32 -5.43 -18.02
N LEU A 7 2.54 -6.00 -18.93
CA LEU A 7 1.16 -6.40 -18.68
C LEU A 7 1.06 -7.44 -17.57
N VAL A 8 1.89 -8.49 -17.62
CA VAL A 8 1.85 -9.57 -16.62
C VAL A 8 2.40 -9.09 -15.28
N ALA A 9 3.42 -8.23 -15.29
CA ALA A 9 3.96 -7.61 -14.08
C ALA A 9 2.90 -6.76 -13.34
N ALA A 10 1.99 -6.09 -14.06
CA ALA A 10 0.91 -5.33 -13.45
C ALA A 10 -0.05 -6.19 -12.61
N PHE A 11 -0.20 -7.48 -12.93
CA PHE A 11 -1.05 -8.42 -12.18
C PHE A 11 -0.34 -9.06 -10.97
N ALA A 12 0.97 -8.84 -10.80
CA ALA A 12 1.73 -9.50 -9.72
C ALA A 12 1.17 -9.18 -8.33
N GLY A 13 0.78 -7.92 -8.08
CA GLY A 13 0.17 -7.51 -6.81
C GLY A 13 -1.18 -8.21 -6.56
N ALA A 14 -2.03 -8.27 -7.58
CA ALA A 14 -3.31 -8.96 -7.49
C ALA A 14 -3.14 -10.47 -7.24
N ALA A 15 -2.22 -11.12 -7.98
CA ALA A 15 -1.90 -12.52 -7.80
C ALA A 15 -1.37 -12.82 -6.38
N PHE A 16 -0.54 -11.93 -5.82
CA PHE A 16 -0.04 -12.06 -4.46
C PHE A 16 -1.17 -11.99 -3.42
N ILE A 17 -2.08 -11.01 -3.55
CA ILE A 17 -3.23 -10.87 -2.64
C ILE A 17 -4.17 -12.08 -2.75
N ILE A 18 -4.43 -12.57 -3.97
CA ILE A 18 -5.24 -13.77 -4.20
C ILE A 18 -4.57 -14.99 -3.56
N GLY A 19 -3.27 -15.17 -3.77
CA GLY A 19 -2.49 -16.24 -3.17
C GLY A 19 -2.54 -16.20 -1.64
N LEU A 20 -2.36 -15.02 -1.04
CA LEU A 20 -2.46 -14.83 0.41
C LEU A 20 -3.87 -15.12 0.94
N ARG A 21 -4.90 -14.72 0.21
CA ARG A 21 -6.30 -14.98 0.56
C ARG A 21 -6.64 -16.47 0.52
N LEU A 22 -6.08 -17.22 -0.42
CA LEU A 22 -6.34 -18.65 -0.55
C LEU A 22 -5.52 -19.50 0.42
N THR A 23 -4.33 -19.03 0.83
CA THR A 23 -3.39 -19.82 1.63
C THR A 23 -3.30 -19.42 3.10
N VAL A 24 -3.36 -18.12 3.42
CA VAL A 24 -3.12 -17.63 4.79
C VAL A 24 -4.42 -17.23 5.47
N PHE A 25 -5.30 -16.51 4.77
CA PHE A 25 -6.52 -15.96 5.37
C PHE A 25 -7.53 -17.00 5.88
N PRO A 26 -7.67 -18.22 5.33
CA PRO A 26 -8.58 -19.22 5.87
C PRO A 26 -8.21 -19.68 7.30
N PHE A 27 -6.94 -19.53 7.68
CA PHE A 27 -6.43 -19.90 9.00
C PHE A 27 -6.46 -18.74 10.01
N LEU A 28 -6.72 -17.52 9.55
CA LEU A 28 -6.80 -16.34 10.40
C LEU A 28 -8.21 -16.21 10.99
N ASN A 29 -8.32 -16.11 12.31
CA ASN A 29 -9.60 -15.83 12.95
C ASN A 29 -9.84 -14.30 12.99
N PRO A 30 -10.82 -13.75 12.23
CA PRO A 30 -11.04 -12.32 12.12
C PRO A 30 -11.58 -11.65 13.39
N MET A 31 -12.01 -12.43 14.39
CA MET A 31 -12.44 -11.92 15.70
C MET A 31 -11.26 -11.53 16.59
N LYS A 32 -10.05 -12.03 16.31
CA LYS A 32 -8.90 -11.79 17.18
C LYS A 32 -8.19 -10.50 16.78
N TRP A 33 -8.09 -9.56 17.71
CA TRP A 33 -7.53 -8.22 17.48
C TRP A 33 -6.08 -8.24 16.99
N TYR A 34 -5.27 -9.20 17.45
CA TYR A 34 -3.86 -9.29 17.09
C TYR A 34 -3.64 -9.58 15.60
N TRP A 35 -4.51 -10.36 14.95
CA TRP A 35 -4.43 -10.59 13.51
C TRP A 35 -4.77 -9.33 12.71
N ARG A 36 -5.73 -8.53 13.19
CA ARG A 36 -6.07 -7.23 12.58
C ARG A 36 -4.92 -6.25 12.73
N ALA A 37 -4.33 -6.17 13.93
CA ALA A 37 -3.17 -5.32 14.20
C ALA A 37 -1.96 -5.72 13.33
N LEU A 38 -1.69 -7.03 13.18
CA LEU A 38 -0.61 -7.53 12.33
C LEU A 38 -0.85 -7.18 10.86
N LEU A 39 -2.04 -7.41 10.32
CA LEU A 39 -2.37 -7.09 8.94
C LEU A 39 -2.32 -5.58 8.65
N LEU A 40 -2.85 -4.76 9.56
CA LEU A 40 -2.80 -3.31 9.44
C LEU A 40 -1.37 -2.78 9.59
N GLY A 41 -0.58 -3.34 10.50
CA GLY A 41 0.84 -3.01 10.66
C GLY A 41 1.66 -3.38 9.41
N ALA A 42 1.45 -4.58 8.85
CA ALA A 42 2.09 -5.00 7.61
C ALA A 42 1.71 -4.08 6.44
N ALA A 43 0.43 -3.73 6.31
CA ALA A 43 -0.03 -2.77 5.32
C ALA A 43 0.63 -1.40 5.50
N ALA A 44 0.71 -0.88 6.72
CA ALA A 44 1.36 0.39 7.01
C ALA A 44 2.85 0.39 6.63
N VAL A 45 3.59 -0.68 6.97
CA VAL A 45 5.01 -0.83 6.64
C VAL A 45 5.22 -0.91 5.12
N LEU A 46 4.41 -1.69 4.40
CA LEU A 46 4.49 -1.79 2.95
C LEU A 46 4.14 -0.46 2.28
N SER A 47 3.11 0.23 2.74
CA SER A 47 2.73 1.57 2.25
C SER A 47 3.84 2.59 2.49
N TRP A 48 4.47 2.60 3.67
CA TRP A 48 5.62 3.47 3.95
C TRP A 48 6.79 3.18 3.01
N ARG A 49 7.15 1.91 2.83
CA ARG A 49 8.22 1.51 1.91
C ARG A 49 7.89 1.88 0.47
N TYR A 50 6.65 1.71 0.04
CA TYR A 50 6.19 2.12 -1.29
C TYR A 50 6.33 3.62 -1.46
N MET A 51 5.90 4.39 -0.46
CA MET A 51 5.94 5.85 -0.53
C MET A 51 7.38 6.37 -0.56
N ALA A 52 8.26 5.80 0.26
CA ALA A 52 9.69 6.11 0.21
C ALA A 52 10.27 5.92 -1.20
N TRP A 53 9.99 4.77 -1.83
CA TRP A 53 10.40 4.47 -3.21
C TRP A 53 9.76 5.42 -4.24
N ARG A 54 8.47 5.73 -4.08
CA ARG A 54 7.76 6.66 -4.97
C ARG A 54 8.44 8.02 -4.98
N PHE A 55 8.82 8.52 -3.80
CA PHE A 55 9.50 9.80 -3.63
C PHE A 55 10.91 9.82 -4.24
N THR A 56 11.66 8.72 -4.17
CA THR A 56 13.06 8.69 -4.61
C THR A 56 13.24 8.32 -6.08
N GLU A 57 12.43 7.41 -6.63
CA GLU A 57 12.67 6.85 -7.97
C GLU A 57 11.71 7.34 -9.07
N THR A 58 10.57 7.94 -8.71
CA THR A 58 9.49 8.14 -9.70
C THR A 58 8.91 9.54 -9.75
N LEU A 59 9.40 10.45 -8.91
CA LEU A 59 9.00 11.85 -8.97
C LEU A 59 9.69 12.56 -10.13
N ALA A 60 8.89 13.33 -10.87
CA ALA A 60 9.44 14.23 -11.86
C ALA A 60 10.28 15.32 -11.18
N PRO A 61 11.35 15.80 -11.83
CA PRO A 61 12.11 16.96 -11.34
C PRO A 61 11.18 18.13 -11.02
N LEU A 62 11.47 18.84 -9.93
CA LEU A 62 10.67 20.00 -9.53
C LEU A 62 10.90 21.13 -10.54
N ASP A 63 9.92 21.35 -11.42
CA ASP A 63 9.96 22.36 -12.47
C ASP A 63 8.55 22.91 -12.73
N TRP A 64 8.43 24.00 -13.49
CA TRP A 64 7.15 24.60 -13.88
C TRP A 64 6.54 23.91 -15.11
N THR A 65 6.61 22.57 -15.13
CA THR A 65 6.05 21.74 -16.19
C THR A 65 4.75 21.09 -15.73
N ALA A 66 3.85 20.81 -16.67
CA ALA A 66 2.61 20.08 -16.37
C ALA A 66 2.92 18.70 -15.76
N ASP A 67 3.97 18.02 -16.24
CA ASP A 67 4.40 16.72 -15.74
C ASP A 67 4.81 16.77 -14.27
N ALA A 68 5.54 17.81 -13.86
CA ALA A 68 5.88 18.03 -12.46
C ALA A 68 4.63 18.30 -11.61
N LEU A 69 3.73 19.18 -12.07
CA LEU A 69 2.49 19.49 -11.33
C LEU A 69 1.64 18.23 -11.08
N PHE A 70 1.44 17.39 -12.10
CA PHE A 70 0.65 16.16 -11.94
C PHE A 70 1.38 15.09 -11.13
N SER A 71 2.70 14.94 -11.30
CA SER A 71 3.51 13.98 -10.53
C SER A 71 3.49 14.31 -9.02
N TRP A 72 3.73 15.57 -8.67
CA TRP A 72 3.73 16.05 -7.29
C TRP A 72 2.32 16.11 -6.68
N GLY A 73 1.30 16.47 -7.48
CA GLY A 73 -0.09 16.42 -7.05
C GLY A 73 -0.53 14.99 -6.71
N PHE A 74 -0.17 14.02 -7.56
CA PHE A 74 -0.54 12.62 -7.36
C PHE A 74 0.16 12.01 -6.14
N VAL A 75 1.46 12.25 -5.93
CA VAL A 75 2.16 11.73 -4.73
C VAL A 75 1.55 12.30 -3.43
N THR A 76 1.09 13.55 -3.46
CA THR A 76 0.45 14.18 -2.30
C THR A 76 -0.87 13.48 -1.95
N LEU A 77 -1.70 13.18 -2.96
CA LEU A 77 -2.94 12.43 -2.76
C LEU A 77 -2.68 10.99 -2.30
N GLU A 78 -1.66 10.32 -2.86
CA GLU A 78 -1.26 8.98 -2.43
C GLU A 78 -0.80 8.97 -0.96
N ALA A 79 -0.02 9.97 -0.53
CA ALA A 79 0.43 10.08 0.86
C ALA A 79 -0.75 10.29 1.82
N LEU A 80 -1.69 11.18 1.49
CA LEU A 80 -2.87 11.46 2.31
C LEU A 80 -3.79 10.24 2.46
N THR A 81 -3.90 9.41 1.43
CA THR A 81 -4.75 8.20 1.46
C THR A 81 -4.06 7.00 2.12
N SER A 82 -2.73 6.90 2.02
CA SER A 82 -1.95 5.81 2.60
C SER A 82 -1.78 5.93 4.11
N PHE A 83 -1.85 7.14 4.66
CA PHE A 83 -1.74 7.42 6.10
C PHE A 83 -3.03 8.04 6.64
N PRO A 84 -4.10 7.25 6.82
CA PRO A 84 -5.31 7.76 7.45
C PRO A 84 -5.02 8.16 8.90
N LEU A 85 -5.48 9.36 9.27
CA LEU A 85 -5.41 9.88 10.63
C LEU A 85 -6.02 8.85 11.61
N PRO A 86 -5.42 8.61 12.79
CA PRO A 86 -5.93 7.64 13.76
C PRO A 86 -7.18 8.17 14.47
N SER A 87 -8.31 8.33 13.77
CA SER A 87 -9.53 8.89 14.37
C SER A 87 -10.54 7.84 14.83
N ARG A 88 -10.37 6.54 14.55
CA ARG A 88 -11.33 5.48 14.99
C ARG A 88 -10.73 4.09 15.22
N PHE A 89 -9.74 3.97 16.12
CA PHE A 89 -9.38 2.66 16.69
C PHE A 89 -10.08 2.35 18.02
N SER A 90 -10.90 3.28 18.54
CA SER A 90 -11.64 3.14 19.79
C SER A 90 -12.95 2.38 19.59
N TYR A 91 -12.91 1.08 19.30
CA TYR A 91 -14.02 0.17 19.63
C TYR A 91 -13.46 -1.25 19.76
N CYS A 92 -13.01 -1.57 20.97
CA CYS A 92 -12.87 -2.94 21.45
C CYS A 92 -13.93 -3.08 22.55
N PRO A 93 -15.12 -3.64 22.28
CA PRO A 93 -15.94 -4.15 23.37
C PRO A 93 -15.29 -5.44 23.87
N GLU A 94 -15.10 -5.49 25.18
CA GLU A 94 -14.72 -6.66 25.99
C GLU A 94 -15.61 -7.87 25.67
#